data_AF-A0A850NVF1-F1
#
_entry.id   AF-A0A850NVF1-F1
#
_cell.length_a   1.000
_cell.length_b   1.000
_cell.length_c   1.000
_cell.angle_alpha   90.00
_cell.angle_beta   90.00
_cell.angle_gamma   90.00
#
_symmetry.space_group_name_H-M   'P 1'
#
loop_
_entity.id
_entity.type
_entity.pdbx_description
1 polymer ?
#
loop_
_entity_poly.entity_id
_entity_poly.type
_entity_poly.pdbx_seq_one_letter_code
_entity_poly.pdbx_strand_id
1 'polypeptide(L)'
;VAAPDHPLARLQPIPPGAVRQHVQLVLSDPSGATRGRDFAVLSPDTWRLSDLGAKAALLREGIGCGNMPQPAIANDLLTGTLVRLEIPESPGGLYRFFAIWRRDHPPGPAATWLRAQFVAHCATDVAPPGLAEL
;
A
#
# COMPACT_ATOMS: atom_id res chain seq x y z
N VAL A 1 8.40 1.91 -0.06
CA VAL A 1 9.22 2.08 -1.28
C VAL A 1 9.65 3.54 -1.42
N ALA A 2 10.74 3.79 -2.13
CA ALA A 2 11.22 5.12 -2.51
C ALA A 2 12.16 5.01 -3.74
N ALA A 3 12.59 6.13 -4.31
CA ALA A 3 13.67 6.15 -5.32
C ALA A 3 14.99 5.62 -4.73
N PRO A 4 15.88 5.03 -5.56
CA PRO A 4 17.20 4.54 -5.12
C PRO A 4 18.07 5.60 -4.44
N ASP A 5 17.97 6.85 -4.89
CA ASP A 5 18.75 7.98 -4.37
C ASP A 5 18.16 8.61 -3.11
N HIS A 6 16.98 8.15 -2.68
CA HIS A 6 16.35 8.64 -1.46
C HIS A 6 17.20 8.27 -0.22
N PRO A 7 17.38 9.15 0.77
CA PRO A 7 18.22 8.87 1.94
C PRO A 7 17.86 7.56 2.67
N LEU A 8 16.56 7.26 2.82
CA LEU A 8 16.10 5.99 3.40
C LEU A 8 16.55 4.74 2.61
N ALA A 9 16.69 4.83 1.29
CA ALA A 9 17.14 3.69 0.46
C ALA A 9 18.63 3.38 0.67
N ARG A 10 19.41 4.38 1.13
CA ARG A 10 20.85 4.29 1.40
C ARG A 10 21.16 3.80 2.81
N LEU A 11 20.16 3.74 3.70
CA LEU A 11 20.30 3.20 5.05
C LEU A 11 20.01 1.70 5.02
N GLN A 12 21.04 0.86 5.07
CA GLN A 12 20.91 -0.60 5.09
C GLN A 12 21.74 -1.18 6.24
N PRO A 13 21.12 -1.62 7.35
CA PRO A 13 19.68 -1.65 7.62
C PRO A 13 19.07 -0.28 7.94
N ILE A 14 17.77 -0.10 7.70
CA ILE A 14 17.02 1.10 8.11
C ILE A 14 16.78 1.02 9.63
N PRO A 15 17.26 2.00 10.44
CA PRO A 15 17.02 1.97 11.87
C PRO A 15 15.55 2.28 12.18
N PRO A 16 14.99 1.70 13.27
CA PRO A 16 13.65 2.03 13.71
C PRO A 16 13.49 3.54 13.91
N GLY A 17 12.37 4.08 13.45
CA GLY A 17 12.02 5.50 13.53
C GLY A 17 12.63 6.37 12.43
N ALA A 18 13.53 5.85 11.58
CA ALA A 18 14.16 6.65 10.51
C ALA A 18 13.13 7.32 9.58
N VAL A 19 12.03 6.62 9.30
CA VAL A 19 10.94 7.12 8.44
C VAL A 19 10.34 8.44 8.97
N ARG A 20 10.39 8.70 10.29
CA ARG A 20 9.86 9.92 10.92
C ARG A 20 10.56 11.20 10.51
N GLN A 21 11.75 11.10 9.93
CA GLN A 21 12.54 12.24 9.48
C GLN A 21 12.35 12.56 7.99
N HIS A 22 11.47 11.82 7.31
CA HIS A 22 11.26 11.95 5.87
C HIS A 22 9.80 12.17 5.54
N VAL A 23 9.56 12.83 4.41
CA VAL A 23 8.22 13.02 3.87
C VAL A 23 7.62 11.65 3.53
N GLN A 24 6.44 11.38 4.08
CA GLN A 24 5.66 10.21 3.74
C GLN A 24 4.49 10.59 2.83
N LEU A 25 4.44 9.97 1.66
CA LEU A 25 3.34 10.11 0.71
C LEU A 25 2.21 9.14 1.10
N VAL A 26 1.07 9.69 1.49
CA VAL A 26 -0.10 8.95 2.00
C VAL A 26 -1.26 9.12 1.03
N LEU A 27 -1.87 8.01 0.62
CA LEU A 27 -3.09 8.07 -0.19
C LEU A 27 -4.25 8.41 0.74
N SER A 28 -4.98 9.48 0.45
CA SER A 28 -6.16 9.92 1.21
C SER A 28 -7.36 9.94 0.29
N ASP A 29 -8.49 9.43 0.77
CA ASP A 29 -9.74 9.45 0.02
C ASP A 29 -10.36 10.85 0.05
N PRO A 30 -10.55 11.51 -1.11
CA PRO A 30 -11.19 12.82 -1.18
C PRO A 30 -12.69 12.80 -0.80
N SER A 31 -13.34 11.63 -0.75
CA SER A 31 -14.77 11.51 -0.39
C SER A 31 -15.06 11.85 1.08
N GLY A 32 -14.03 11.93 1.93
CA GLY A 32 -14.17 12.11 3.37
C GLY A 32 -14.67 10.86 4.11
N ALA A 33 -14.94 9.75 3.42
CA ALA A 33 -15.36 8.49 4.04
C ALA A 33 -14.28 7.88 4.96
N THR A 34 -13.01 8.26 4.77
CA THR A 34 -11.88 7.88 5.62
C THR A 34 -11.31 9.05 6.43
N ARG A 35 -12.09 10.13 6.62
CA ARG A 35 -11.68 11.26 7.46
C ARG A 35 -11.35 10.77 8.88
N GLY A 36 -10.11 11.02 9.31
CA GLY A 36 -9.60 10.59 10.62
C GLY A 36 -9.06 9.16 10.68
N ARG A 37 -8.95 8.44 9.55
CA ARG A 37 -8.30 7.13 9.48
C ARG A 37 -6.97 7.26 8.75
N ASP A 38 -5.89 7.26 9.51
CA ASP A 38 -4.53 7.22 8.99
C ASP A 38 -4.07 5.77 8.89
N PHE A 39 -3.95 5.28 7.66
CA PHE A 39 -3.47 3.92 7.40
C PHE A 39 -1.96 3.95 7.16
N ALA A 40 -1.23 3.19 7.99
CA ALA A 40 0.22 2.99 7.87
C ALA A 40 1.04 4.31 7.83
N VAL A 41 0.62 5.33 8.58
CA VAL A 41 1.38 6.58 8.74
C VAL A 41 2.44 6.41 9.81
N LEU A 42 3.70 6.60 9.43
CA LEU A 42 4.88 6.44 10.28
C LEU A 42 5.57 7.79 10.55
N SER A 43 5.48 8.72 9.60
CA SER A 43 6.10 10.05 9.70
C SER A 43 5.10 11.13 10.11
N PRO A 44 5.49 12.12 10.95
CA PRO A 44 4.68 13.31 11.16
C PRO A 44 4.57 14.18 9.88
N ASP A 45 5.59 14.15 9.02
CA ASP A 45 5.62 14.92 7.77
C ASP A 45 4.93 14.14 6.66
N THR A 46 3.60 14.34 6.53
CA THR A 46 2.78 13.63 5.55
C THR A 46 2.28 14.52 4.43
N TRP A 47 2.45 14.06 3.20
CA TRP A 47 1.81 14.67 2.02
C TRP A 47 0.67 13.76 1.57
N ARG A 48 -0.54 14.33 1.54
CA ARG A 48 -1.76 13.60 1.22
C ARG A 48 -2.07 13.75 -0.26
N LEU A 49 -2.28 12.61 -0.91
CA LEU A 49 -2.54 12.50 -2.34
C LEU A 49 -3.86 11.75 -2.55
N SER A 50 -4.67 12.18 -3.51
CA SER A 50 -5.92 11.50 -3.87
C SER A 50 -5.77 10.49 -4.99
N ASP A 51 -4.60 10.41 -5.62
CA ASP A 51 -4.34 9.56 -6.78
C ASP A 51 -3.08 8.70 -6.60
N LEU A 52 -3.19 7.44 -7.02
CA LEU A 52 -2.11 6.46 -6.91
C LEU A 52 -1.02 6.69 -7.96
N GLY A 53 -1.38 7.16 -9.16
CA GLY A 53 -0.45 7.49 -10.22
C GLY A 53 0.45 8.67 -9.86
N ALA A 54 -0.14 9.74 -9.33
CA ALA A 54 0.56 10.90 -8.81
C ALA A 54 1.53 10.51 -7.68
N LYS A 55 1.11 9.63 -6.78
CA LYS A 55 2.00 9.06 -5.75
C LYS A 55 3.19 8.33 -6.36
N ALA A 56 2.97 7.45 -7.34
CA ALA A 56 4.04 6.74 -8.01
C ALA A 56 5.04 7.71 -8.67
N ALA A 57 4.56 8.74 -9.37
CA ALA A 57 5.41 9.75 -9.99
C ALA A 57 6.29 10.47 -8.95
N LEU A 58 5.71 10.95 -7.84
CA LEU A 58 6.47 11.64 -6.79
C LEU A 58 7.51 10.72 -6.11
N LEU A 59 7.19 9.43 -5.95
CA LEU A 59 8.14 8.44 -5.43
C LEU A 59 9.34 8.26 -6.37
N ARG A 60 9.12 8.23 -7.68
CA ARG A 60 10.18 8.09 -8.69
C ARG A 60 11.12 9.29 -8.70
N GLU A 61 10.56 10.49 -8.49
CA GLU A 61 11.34 11.73 -8.35
C GLU A 61 12.03 11.88 -6.98
N GLY A 62 11.89 10.90 -6.07
CA GLY A 62 12.58 10.90 -4.78
C GLY A 62 12.04 11.91 -3.76
N ILE A 63 10.83 12.44 -3.97
CA ILE A 63 10.21 13.48 -3.12
C ILE A 63 9.85 12.93 -1.73
N GLY A 64 9.72 11.61 -1.59
CA GLY A 64 9.49 10.98 -0.29
C GLY A 64 9.42 9.47 -0.36
N CYS A 65 8.79 8.88 0.66
CA CYS A 65 8.62 7.45 0.79
C CYS A 65 7.15 7.07 1.03
N GLY A 66 6.78 5.82 0.77
CA GLY A 66 5.44 5.35 1.10
C GLY A 66 5.13 3.92 0.72
N ASN A 67 3.93 3.47 1.11
CA ASN A 67 3.39 2.16 0.76
C ASN A 67 2.72 2.20 -0.62
N MET A 68 3.00 1.21 -1.46
CA MET A 68 2.42 1.08 -2.79
C MET A 68 1.90 -0.34 -2.99
N PRO A 69 0.73 -0.53 -3.62
CA PRO A 69 0.32 -1.84 -4.10
C PRO A 69 1.38 -2.37 -5.08
N GLN A 70 1.87 -3.58 -4.84
CA GLN A 70 2.91 -4.20 -5.67
C GLN A 70 2.56 -4.19 -7.17
N PRO A 71 1.33 -4.48 -7.62
CA PRO A 71 0.99 -4.44 -9.04
C PRO A 71 1.18 -3.06 -9.69
N ALA A 72 1.01 -1.97 -8.93
CA ALA A 72 1.12 -0.61 -9.44
C ALA A 72 2.56 -0.15 -9.69
N ILE A 73 3.54 -0.82 -9.08
CA ILE A 73 4.97 -0.47 -9.14
C ILE A 73 5.85 -1.66 -9.53
N ALA A 74 5.27 -2.77 -9.99
CA ALA A 74 6.01 -3.99 -10.30
C ALA A 74 7.12 -3.71 -11.34
N ASN A 75 6.80 -2.94 -12.38
CA ASN A 75 7.78 -2.54 -13.37
C ASN A 75 8.88 -1.66 -12.78
N ASP A 76 8.53 -0.70 -11.91
CA ASP A 76 9.52 0.20 -11.29
C ASP A 76 10.51 -0.54 -10.38
N LEU A 77 10.03 -1.58 -9.70
CA LEU A 77 10.89 -2.46 -8.90
C LEU A 77 11.82 -3.30 -9.79
N LEU A 78 11.32 -3.76 -10.94
CA LEU A 78 12.11 -4.53 -11.91
C LEU A 78 13.18 -3.67 -12.61
N THR A 79 12.83 -2.43 -12.98
CA THR A 79 13.75 -1.48 -13.63
C THR A 79 14.68 -0.78 -12.64
N GLY A 80 14.46 -0.96 -11.33
CA GLY A 80 15.23 -0.28 -10.28
C GLY A 80 14.93 1.20 -10.16
N THR A 81 13.85 1.70 -10.79
CA THR A 81 13.40 3.10 -10.64
C THR A 81 12.82 3.35 -9.25
N LEU A 82 12.30 2.31 -8.62
CA LEU A 82 11.92 2.31 -7.20
C LEU A 82 12.56 1.12 -6.50
N VAL A 83 12.86 1.28 -5.22
CA VAL A 83 13.38 0.21 -4.37
C VAL A 83 12.45 -0.07 -3.20
N ARG A 84 12.42 -1.33 -2.77
CA ARG A 84 11.76 -1.75 -1.53
C ARG A 84 12.57 -1.25 -0.35
N LEU A 85 11.88 -0.64 0.62
CA LEU A 85 12.46 -0.22 1.88
C LEU A 85 12.06 -1.26 2.93
N GLU A 86 13.04 -1.93 3.53
CA GLU A 86 12.83 -2.86 4.63
C GLU A 86 12.68 -2.07 5.93
N ILE A 87 11.45 -1.64 6.21
CA ILE A 87 11.11 -0.83 7.39
C ILE A 87 10.56 -1.79 8.46
N PRO A 88 11.23 -1.95 9.62
CA PRO A 88 10.80 -2.87 10.67
C PRO A 88 9.35 -2.65 11.15
N GLU A 89 8.91 -1.40 11.22
CA GLU A 89 7.57 -1.01 11.70
C GLU A 89 6.46 -1.18 10.67
N SER A 90 6.82 -1.43 9.41
CA SER A 90 5.87 -1.61 8.31
C SER A 90 6.42 -2.63 7.33
N PRO A 91 6.40 -3.93 7.68
CA PRO A 91 6.93 -5.01 6.83
C PRO A 91 6.15 -5.20 5.52
N GLY A 92 5.02 -4.50 5.35
CA GLY A 92 4.07 -4.67 4.25
C GLY A 92 2.91 -5.57 4.66
N GLY A 93 2.14 -6.04 3.68
CA GLY A 93 1.04 -6.97 3.91
C GLY A 93 0.10 -7.09 2.73
N LEU A 94 -0.86 -8.02 2.84
CA LEU A 94 -1.93 -8.15 1.86
C LEU A 94 -3.02 -7.13 2.11
N TYR A 95 -3.47 -6.50 1.04
CA TYR A 95 -4.76 -5.83 1.04
C TYR A 95 -5.84 -6.86 0.74
N ARG A 96 -6.62 -7.23 1.76
CA ARG A 96 -7.74 -8.17 1.58
C ARG A 96 -8.87 -7.47 0.81
N PHE A 97 -9.44 -8.17 -0.17
CA PHE A 97 -10.68 -7.77 -0.79
C PHE A 97 -11.87 -8.14 0.11
N PHE A 98 -12.81 -7.21 0.27
CA PHE A 98 -14.04 -7.43 1.00
C PHE A 98 -15.23 -7.32 0.05
N ALA A 99 -16.08 -8.34 0.05
CA ALA A 99 -17.41 -8.27 -0.56
C ALA A 99 -18.41 -7.88 0.54
N ILE A 100 -19.09 -6.75 0.36
CA ILE A 100 -20.01 -6.18 1.35
C ILE A 100 -21.41 -6.15 0.74
N TRP A 101 -22.40 -6.64 1.48
CA TRP A 101 -23.81 -6.57 1.11
C TRP A 101 -24.68 -6.30 2.35
N ARG A 102 -25.90 -5.82 2.12
CA ARG A 102 -26.87 -5.66 3.21
C ARG A 102 -27.38 -7.02 3.68
N ARG A 103 -27.54 -7.19 4.99
CA ARG A 103 -28.00 -8.46 5.58
C ARG A 103 -29.38 -8.90 5.07
N ASP A 104 -30.27 -7.93 4.82
CA ASP A 104 -31.63 -8.17 4.31
C ASP A 104 -31.68 -8.34 2.78
N HIS A 105 -30.57 -8.15 2.08
CA HIS A 105 -30.50 -8.29 0.62
C HIS A 105 -29.27 -9.12 0.21
N PRO A 106 -29.32 -10.45 0.40
CA PRO A 106 -28.22 -11.33 0.06
C PRO A 106 -27.91 -11.28 -1.44
N PRO A 107 -26.65 -11.58 -1.83
CA PRO A 107 -26.25 -11.57 -3.24
C PRO A 107 -27.05 -12.61 -4.03
N GLY A 108 -27.72 -12.16 -5.09
CA GLY A 108 -28.39 -13.05 -6.03
C GLY A 108 -27.42 -13.94 -6.82
N PRO A 109 -27.92 -14.78 -7.75
CA PRO A 109 -27.10 -15.76 -8.47
C PRO A 109 -25.89 -15.15 -9.21
N ALA A 110 -26.09 -14.02 -9.89
CA ALA A 110 -25.01 -13.32 -10.59
C ALA A 110 -23.93 -12.76 -9.65
N ALA A 111 -24.34 -12.13 -8.55
CA ALA A 111 -23.40 -11.60 -7.55
C ALA A 111 -22.65 -12.72 -6.81
N THR A 112 -23.33 -13.84 -6.55
CA THR A 112 -22.71 -15.04 -5.96
C THR A 112 -21.68 -15.65 -6.90
N TRP A 113 -22.00 -15.77 -8.19
CA TRP A 113 -21.06 -16.23 -9.20
C TRP A 113 -19.84 -15.31 -9.30
N LEU A 114 -20.05 -13.98 -9.36
CA LEU A 114 -18.98 -13.00 -9.45
C LEU A 114 -18.06 -13.05 -8.21
N ARG A 115 -18.65 -13.16 -7.01
CA ARG A 115 -17.88 -13.36 -5.78
C ARG A 115 -17.00 -14.61 -5.87
N ALA A 116 -17.54 -15.73 -6.36
CA ALA A 116 -16.77 -16.96 -6.53
C ALA A 116 -15.59 -16.77 -7.51
N GLN A 117 -15.79 -16.00 -8.59
CA GLN A 117 -14.70 -15.65 -9.50
C GLN A 117 -13.60 -14.86 -8.80
N PHE A 118 -13.94 -13.83 -8.01
CA PHE A 118 -12.94 -13.07 -7.24
C PHE A 118 -12.18 -13.96 -6.26
N VAL A 119 -12.87 -14.84 -5.52
CA VAL A 119 -12.22 -15.78 -4.60
C VAL A 119 -11.25 -16.71 -5.34
N ALA A 120 -11.65 -17.23 -6.50
CA ALA A 120 -10.79 -18.10 -7.29
C ALA A 120 -9.54 -17.36 -7.80
N HIS A 121 -9.66 -16.10 -8.23
CA HIS A 121 -8.53 -15.30 -8.72
C HIS A 121 -7.59 -14.86 -7.58
N CYS A 122 -8.11 -14.62 -6.38
CA CYS A 122 -7.30 -14.28 -5.21
C CYS A 122 -6.73 -15.52 -4.49
N ALA A 123 -7.08 -16.75 -4.88
CA ALA A 123 -6.58 -17.96 -4.23
C ALA A 123 -5.05 -18.12 -4.36
N THR A 124 -4.44 -17.44 -5.35
CA THR A 124 -3.00 -17.39 -5.56
C THR A 124 -2.31 -16.25 -4.80
N ASP A 125 -3.06 -15.36 -4.15
CA ASP A 125 -2.49 -14.26 -3.37
C ASP A 125 -1.98 -14.79 -2.02
N VAL A 126 -0.70 -15.17 -1.98
CA VAL A 126 -0.07 -15.68 -0.77
C VAL A 126 0.36 -14.51 0.12
N ALA A 127 -0.14 -14.49 1.36
CA ALA A 127 0.35 -13.56 2.36
C ALA A 127 1.80 -13.93 2.72
N PRO A 128 2.73 -12.96 2.85
CA PRO A 128 4.00 -13.27 3.48
C PRO A 128 3.73 -13.88 4.87
N PRO A 129 4.46 -14.94 5.26
CA PRO A 129 4.24 -15.60 6.54
C PRO A 129 4.36 -14.58 7.68
N GLY A 130 3.38 -14.58 8.60
CA GLY A 130 3.32 -13.67 9.76
C GLY A 130 2.26 -12.56 9.73
N LEU A 131 1.50 -12.40 8.62
CA LEU A 131 0.45 -11.37 8.48
C LEU A 131 -0.97 -11.92 8.27
N ALA A 132 -1.15 -13.24 8.33
CA ALA A 132 -2.44 -13.89 8.05
C ALA A 132 -3.48 -13.76 9.18
N GLU A 133 -3.08 -13.34 10.38
CA GLU A 133 -3.91 -13.39 11.60
C GLU A 133 -4.32 -12.03 12.19
N LEU A 134 -4.23 -10.95 11.42
CA LEU A 134 -4.91 -9.68 11.73
C LEU A 134 -6.03 -9.41 10.70
#